data_AF-A0A5B3G0W5-F1
#
_entry.id   AF-A0A5B3G0W5-F1
#
_cell.length_a   1.000
_cell.length_b   1.000
_cell.length_c   1.000
_cell.angle_alpha   90.00
_cell.angle_beta   90.00
_cell.angle_gamma   90.00
#
_symmetry.space_group_name_H-M   'P 1'
#
loop_
_entity.id
_entity.type
_entity.pdbx_description
1 polymer ?
#
loop_
_entity_poly.entity_id
_entity_poly.type
_entity_poly.pdbx_seq_one_letter_code
_entity_poly.pdbx_strand_id
1 'polypeptide(L)'
;MRLVLVFVALLLSLPLSPQARPKEYELDYYRVRLESVETDGARGGVIGNPENEQGFTTPGYRDSTIRVVFTFEPTHVDFSLTNESDSDFGIIWDEAVFVDGVSNAAEGVFHRGVKLLDRHDAQVPSVVVKGSCVSESLAVKNRVFYSRDLKRWVFENLLRDADKLTQIKILLPIETAGGRRDYLFVFSVH
;
A
#
# COMPACT_ATOMS: atom_id res chain seq x y z
N MET A 1 40.95 -35.56 61.92
CA MET A 1 42.13 -35.37 61.05
C MET A 1 41.69 -35.46 59.59
N ARG A 2 41.97 -34.40 58.83
CA ARG A 2 42.34 -34.38 57.40
C ARG A 2 41.36 -34.90 56.33
N LEU A 3 40.93 -33.94 55.50
CA LEU A 3 40.97 -33.90 54.02
C LEU A 3 40.15 -34.98 53.27
N VAL A 4 39.31 -34.68 52.28
CA VAL A 4 39.65 -33.99 51.01
C VAL A 4 38.36 -33.42 50.40
N LEU A 5 38.39 -32.13 50.04
CA LEU A 5 37.47 -31.51 49.09
C LEU A 5 37.57 -32.22 47.73
N VAL A 6 36.49 -32.84 47.27
CA VAL A 6 36.41 -33.40 45.91
C VAL A 6 35.61 -32.43 45.04
N PHE A 7 36.33 -31.77 44.14
CA PHE A 7 35.88 -31.34 42.80
C PHE A 7 34.59 -30.50 42.72
N VAL A 8 34.67 -29.24 43.12
CA VAL A 8 33.83 -28.16 42.55
C VAL A 8 34.77 -27.06 42.06
N ALA A 9 35.48 -27.35 40.97
CA ALA A 9 36.35 -26.36 40.33
C ALA A 9 36.60 -26.74 38.86
N LEU A 10 35.56 -26.71 38.00
CA LEU A 10 35.75 -26.56 36.55
C LEU A 10 34.45 -26.22 35.80
N LEU A 11 33.74 -25.15 36.17
CA LEU A 11 32.58 -24.66 35.38
C LEU A 11 32.53 -23.13 35.32
N LEU A 12 33.68 -22.46 35.23
CA LEU A 12 33.75 -20.99 35.14
C LEU A 12 34.68 -20.48 34.02
N SER A 13 34.78 -21.21 32.92
CA SER A 13 35.46 -20.71 31.72
C SER A 13 34.85 -21.26 30.43
N LEU A 14 33.52 -21.28 30.33
CA LEU A 14 32.91 -21.21 29.01
C LEU A 14 32.92 -19.73 28.62
N PRO A 15 33.60 -19.33 27.52
CA PRO A 15 33.38 -17.99 27.00
C PRO A 15 31.88 -17.87 26.76
N LEU A 16 31.26 -16.80 27.30
CA LEU A 16 29.94 -16.40 26.83
C LEU A 16 30.10 -16.30 25.31
N SER A 17 29.56 -17.30 24.60
CA SER A 17 29.40 -17.21 23.17
C SER A 17 28.71 -15.86 22.95
N PRO A 18 29.25 -14.97 22.11
CA PRO A 18 28.58 -13.70 21.86
C PRO A 18 27.15 -14.08 21.47
N GLN A 19 26.19 -13.73 22.35
CA GLN A 19 24.78 -13.85 21.99
C GLN A 19 24.69 -13.15 20.65
N ALA A 20 24.33 -13.91 19.62
CA ALA A 20 24.04 -13.34 18.32
C ALA A 20 23.02 -12.24 18.62
N ARG A 21 23.45 -10.98 18.50
CA ARG A 21 22.51 -9.86 18.55
C ARG A 21 21.44 -10.25 17.54
N PRO A 22 20.15 -10.27 17.92
CA PRO A 22 19.11 -10.46 16.93
C PRO A 22 19.41 -9.43 15.83
N LYS A 23 19.57 -9.90 14.59
CA LYS A 23 19.67 -8.98 13.46
C LYS A 23 18.46 -8.08 13.59
N GLU A 24 18.71 -6.81 13.83
CA GLU A 24 17.70 -5.78 13.71
C GLU A 24 17.27 -5.89 12.25
N TYR A 25 16.10 -6.48 12.03
CA TYR A 25 15.47 -6.45 10.72
C TYR A 25 15.03 -5.01 10.58
N GLU A 26 15.91 -4.17 10.03
CA GLU A 26 15.49 -2.92 9.42
C GLU A 26 14.47 -3.36 8.36
N LEU A 27 13.18 -3.18 8.68
CA LEU A 27 12.13 -3.32 7.70
C LEU A 27 12.40 -2.20 6.71
N ASP A 28 13.08 -2.52 5.61
CA ASP A 28 13.21 -1.66 4.44
C ASP A 28 11.80 -1.45 3.89
N TYR A 29 11.06 -0.54 4.53
CA TYR A 29 9.81 -0.05 3.99
C TYR A 29 10.17 0.77 2.75
N TYR A 30 9.47 0.48 1.67
CA TYR A 30 9.63 1.18 0.42
C TYR A 30 9.31 2.67 0.56
N ARG A 31 10.17 3.52 0.00
CA ARG A 31 9.88 4.94 -0.15
C ARG A 31 9.15 5.13 -1.47
N VAL A 32 7.85 5.40 -1.38
CA VAL A 32 7.02 5.65 -2.56
C VAL A 32 6.88 7.15 -2.76
N ARG A 33 6.93 7.64 -4.00
CA ARG A 33 6.67 9.05 -4.36
C ARG A 33 5.73 9.11 -5.55
N LEU A 34 4.79 10.04 -5.56
CA LEU A 34 3.97 10.33 -6.73
C LEU A 34 4.78 11.21 -7.70
N GLU A 35 4.98 10.72 -8.92
CA GLU A 35 5.78 11.41 -9.96
C GLU A 35 4.90 12.16 -10.94
N SER A 36 3.78 11.56 -11.35
CA SER A 36 2.86 12.18 -12.29
C SER A 36 1.43 11.67 -12.11
N VAL A 37 0.48 12.48 -12.58
CA VAL A 37 -0.94 12.13 -12.66
C VAL A 37 -1.40 12.46 -14.07
N GLU A 38 -1.81 11.45 -14.82
CA GLU A 38 -2.44 11.62 -16.12
C GLU A 38 -3.96 11.65 -15.91
N THR A 39 -4.62 12.69 -16.42
CA THR A 39 -6.07 12.81 -16.36
C THR A 39 -6.58 13.71 -17.47
N ASP A 40 -7.72 13.35 -18.05
CA ASP A 40 -8.35 14.11 -19.11
C ASP A 40 -9.07 15.34 -18.53
N GLY A 41 -8.67 16.53 -18.98
CA GLY A 41 -9.40 17.78 -18.72
C GLY A 41 -9.03 18.53 -17.43
N ALA A 42 -8.16 18.01 -16.57
CA ALA A 42 -7.71 18.75 -15.39
C ALA A 42 -6.53 19.69 -15.73
N ARG A 43 -6.77 21.00 -15.71
CA ARG A 43 -5.70 22.01 -15.76
C ARG A 43 -5.25 22.34 -14.33
N GLY A 44 -3.94 22.29 -14.07
CA GLY A 44 -3.36 22.86 -12.85
C GLY A 44 -3.37 21.95 -11.61
N GLY A 45 -3.38 20.63 -11.79
CA GLY A 45 -3.18 19.69 -10.68
C GLY A 45 -1.82 19.87 -10.00
N VAL A 46 -1.79 19.69 -8.68
CA VAL A 46 -0.59 19.85 -7.84
C VAL A 46 -0.29 18.52 -7.16
N ILE A 47 0.95 18.04 -7.32
CA ILE A 47 1.49 16.87 -6.64
C ILE A 47 2.20 17.31 -5.36
N GLY A 48 2.01 16.55 -4.28
CA GLY A 48 2.73 16.70 -3.03
C GLY A 48 3.32 15.37 -2.57
N ASN A 49 4.56 15.39 -2.09
CA ASN A 49 5.24 14.26 -1.46
C ASN A 49 5.91 14.71 -0.14
N PRO A 50 5.15 15.23 0.85
CA PRO A 50 5.73 15.60 2.13
C PRO A 50 6.43 14.39 2.76
N GLU A 51 7.60 14.62 3.34
CA GLU A 51 8.44 13.59 3.98
C GLU A 51 8.35 13.72 5.50
N ASN A 52 8.30 12.58 6.20
CA ASN A 52 8.46 12.56 7.65
C ASN A 52 9.95 12.53 8.03
N GLU A 53 10.25 12.57 9.34
CA GLU A 53 11.64 12.56 9.85
C GLU A 53 12.45 11.32 9.44
N GLN A 54 11.76 10.22 9.10
CA GLN A 54 12.36 8.96 8.66
C GLN A 54 12.56 8.94 7.12
N GLY A 55 12.08 9.97 6.42
CA GLY A 55 12.16 10.12 4.97
C GLY A 55 11.14 9.31 4.18
N PHE A 56 10.07 8.83 4.83
CA PHE A 56 8.90 8.28 4.14
C PHE A 56 8.05 9.42 3.63
N THR A 57 7.62 9.31 2.37
CA THR A 57 6.72 10.31 1.79
C THR A 57 5.27 9.91 1.95
N THR A 58 4.39 10.91 1.98
CA THR A 58 2.94 10.71 1.93
C THR A 58 2.42 11.25 0.60
N PRO A 59 2.41 10.43 -0.46
CA PRO A 59 2.10 10.91 -1.81
C PRO A 59 0.68 11.43 -1.89
N GLY A 60 0.49 12.57 -2.56
CA GLY A 60 -0.81 13.18 -2.71
C GLY A 60 -0.94 14.03 -3.96
N TYR A 61 -2.19 14.24 -4.37
CA TYR A 61 -2.55 15.03 -5.52
C TYR A 61 -3.77 15.88 -5.23
N ARG A 62 -3.84 17.06 -5.82
CA ARG A 62 -5.00 17.94 -5.75
C ARG A 62 -5.23 18.62 -7.09
N ASP A 63 -6.48 18.62 -7.54
CA ASP A 63 -6.96 19.49 -8.61
C ASP A 63 -8.27 20.19 -8.17
N SER A 64 -9.07 20.67 -9.13
CA SER A 64 -10.38 21.28 -8.87
C SER A 64 -11.50 20.29 -8.59
N THR A 65 -11.24 18.98 -8.70
CA THR A 65 -12.25 17.91 -8.58
C THR A 65 -11.99 17.06 -7.35
N ILE A 66 -10.74 16.66 -7.13
CA ILE A 66 -10.33 15.78 -6.05
C ILE A 66 -9.12 16.30 -5.30
N ARG A 67 -9.03 15.84 -4.05
CA ARG A 67 -7.77 15.80 -3.30
C ARG A 67 -7.60 14.39 -2.78
N VAL A 68 -6.49 13.76 -3.14
CA VAL A 68 -6.18 12.38 -2.71
C VAL A 68 -4.84 12.34 -1.97
N VAL A 69 -4.78 11.54 -0.93
CA VAL A 69 -3.56 11.26 -0.16
C VAL A 69 -3.45 9.76 0.03
N PHE A 70 -2.33 9.18 -0.39
CA PHE A 70 -2.05 7.75 -0.36
C PHE A 70 -1.17 7.37 0.83
N THR A 71 -1.39 6.17 1.34
CA THR A 71 -0.56 5.48 2.34
C THR A 71 -0.33 4.06 1.84
N PHE A 72 0.95 3.73 1.59
CA PHE A 72 1.33 2.43 1.07
C PHE A 72 1.55 1.46 2.21
N GLU A 73 0.66 0.47 2.31
CA GLU A 73 0.78 -0.64 3.25
C GLU A 73 1.47 -1.82 2.56
N PRO A 74 2.04 -2.78 3.32
CA PRO A 74 2.74 -3.91 2.72
C PRO A 74 1.90 -4.70 1.71
N THR A 75 0.58 -4.77 1.89
CA THR A 75 -0.32 -5.65 1.13
C THR A 75 -1.43 -4.92 0.36
N HIS A 76 -1.57 -3.61 0.53
CA HIS A 76 -2.64 -2.80 -0.03
C HIS A 76 -2.24 -1.33 -0.04
N VAL A 77 -3.06 -0.48 -0.64
CA VAL A 77 -2.89 0.98 -0.58
C VAL A 77 -4.11 1.57 0.10
N ASP A 78 -3.90 2.23 1.22
CA ASP A 78 -4.92 3.07 1.83
C ASP A 78 -4.89 4.46 1.20
N PHE A 79 -6.04 5.11 1.10
CA PHE A 79 -6.09 6.50 0.68
C PHE A 79 -7.29 7.25 1.27
N SER A 80 -7.12 8.55 1.42
CA SER A 80 -8.22 9.48 1.65
C SER A 80 -8.50 10.26 0.38
N LEU A 81 -9.77 10.34 -0.02
CA LEU A 81 -10.23 11.05 -1.20
C LEU A 81 -11.30 12.06 -0.81
N THR A 82 -10.96 13.35 -0.93
CA THR A 82 -11.87 14.46 -0.70
C THR A 82 -12.48 14.93 -2.02
N ASN A 83 -13.79 15.16 -2.01
CA ASN A 83 -14.50 15.77 -3.11
C ASN A 83 -14.40 17.30 -3.06
N GLU A 84 -13.58 17.87 -3.95
CA GLU A 84 -13.38 19.32 -4.11
C GLU A 84 -14.28 19.91 -5.20
N SER A 85 -15.06 19.07 -5.89
CA SER A 85 -15.95 19.47 -6.98
C SER A 85 -17.28 20.05 -6.48
N ASP A 86 -18.11 20.48 -7.43
CA ASP A 86 -19.42 21.07 -7.13
C ASP A 86 -20.59 20.08 -7.07
N SER A 87 -20.35 18.79 -7.31
CA SER A 87 -21.34 17.72 -7.28
C SER A 87 -20.81 16.50 -6.55
N ASP A 88 -21.69 15.54 -6.23
CA ASP A 88 -21.26 14.22 -5.80
C ASP A 88 -20.51 13.51 -6.95
N PHE A 89 -19.66 12.55 -6.59
CA PHE A 89 -19.03 11.66 -7.56
C PHE A 89 -18.90 10.24 -7.02
N GLY A 90 -18.69 9.28 -7.92
CA GLY A 90 -18.47 7.87 -7.61
C GLY A 90 -17.08 7.38 -8.04
N ILE A 91 -16.47 6.48 -7.28
CA ILE A 91 -15.31 5.68 -7.70
C ILE A 91 -15.80 4.41 -8.35
N ILE A 92 -15.45 4.15 -9.62
CA ILE A 92 -15.88 2.95 -10.35
C ILE A 92 -14.86 1.82 -10.14
N TRP A 93 -15.08 1.00 -9.12
CA TRP A 93 -14.13 -0.02 -8.67
C TRP A 93 -13.90 -1.17 -9.64
N ASP A 94 -14.89 -1.52 -10.46
CA ASP A 94 -14.76 -2.58 -11.45
C ASP A 94 -13.80 -2.24 -12.59
N GLU A 95 -13.48 -0.95 -12.73
CA GLU A 95 -12.55 -0.43 -13.73
C GLU A 95 -11.26 0.13 -13.12
N ALA A 96 -11.14 0.09 -11.79
CA ALA A 96 -9.92 0.48 -11.10
C ALA A 96 -8.84 -0.61 -11.25
N VAL A 97 -7.62 -0.18 -11.48
CA VAL A 97 -6.49 -1.07 -11.83
C VAL A 97 -5.25 -0.69 -11.05
N PHE A 98 -4.53 -1.71 -10.59
CA PHE A 98 -3.15 -1.60 -10.13
C PHE A 98 -2.22 -2.14 -11.22
N VAL A 99 -1.19 -1.41 -11.59
CA VAL A 99 -0.16 -1.86 -12.53
C VAL A 99 1.10 -2.19 -11.77
N ASP A 100 1.50 -3.46 -11.87
CA ASP A 100 2.68 -4.01 -11.22
C ASP A 100 3.97 -3.40 -11.74
N GLY A 101 4.91 -3.09 -10.86
CA GLY A 101 6.13 -2.42 -11.25
C GLY A 101 7.26 -3.30 -11.78
N VAL A 102 7.14 -4.62 -11.61
CA VAL A 102 8.14 -5.58 -12.10
C VAL A 102 7.72 -6.12 -13.47
N SER A 103 6.46 -6.55 -13.59
CA SER A 103 5.92 -7.14 -14.81
C SER A 103 5.18 -6.17 -15.72
N ASN A 104 4.84 -4.97 -15.23
CA ASN A 104 3.93 -4.02 -15.89
C ASN A 104 2.55 -4.64 -16.20
N ALA A 105 2.15 -5.69 -15.47
CA ALA A 105 0.84 -6.31 -15.59
C ALA A 105 -0.23 -5.43 -14.92
N ALA A 106 -1.32 -5.19 -15.65
CA ALA A 106 -2.51 -4.53 -15.14
C ALA A 106 -3.41 -5.57 -14.43
N GLU A 107 -3.70 -5.35 -13.16
CA GLU A 107 -4.51 -6.23 -12.34
C GLU A 107 -5.70 -5.47 -11.74
N GLY A 108 -6.89 -6.08 -11.81
CA GLY A 108 -8.08 -5.53 -11.17
C GLY A 108 -7.95 -5.51 -9.65
N VAL A 109 -8.59 -4.52 -9.04
CA VAL A 109 -8.53 -4.28 -7.60
C VAL A 109 -9.88 -4.42 -6.95
N PHE A 110 -9.90 -4.63 -5.63
CA PHE A 110 -11.11 -4.55 -4.84
C PHE A 110 -10.93 -3.63 -3.64
N HIS A 111 -12.04 -3.02 -3.22
CA HIS A 111 -12.01 -2.02 -2.17
C HIS A 111 -12.45 -2.53 -0.80
N ARG A 112 -12.25 -1.70 0.22
CA ARG A 112 -12.68 -2.00 1.57
C ARG A 112 -14.20 -2.21 1.63
N GLY A 113 -14.63 -3.31 2.24
CA GLY A 113 -16.05 -3.64 2.41
C GLY A 113 -16.51 -4.78 1.50
N VAL A 114 -15.73 -5.15 0.49
CA VAL A 114 -15.96 -6.35 -0.32
C VAL A 114 -15.50 -7.59 0.43
N LYS A 115 -16.34 -8.62 0.48
CA LYS A 115 -15.94 -9.91 1.07
C LYS A 115 -14.88 -10.55 0.20
N LEU A 116 -13.87 -11.17 0.82
CA LEU A 116 -12.76 -11.79 0.08
C LEU A 116 -13.21 -12.86 -0.91
N LEU A 117 -14.29 -13.58 -0.60
CA LEU A 117 -14.87 -14.58 -1.50
C LEU A 117 -15.50 -13.95 -2.75
N ASP A 118 -16.00 -12.72 -2.63
CA ASP A 118 -16.75 -12.01 -3.65
C ASP A 118 -15.85 -11.01 -4.42
N ARG A 119 -14.53 -11.00 -4.15
CA ARG A 119 -13.58 -10.00 -4.70
C ARG A 119 -13.53 -9.94 -6.23
N HIS A 120 -13.94 -11.01 -6.90
CA HIS A 120 -13.99 -11.07 -8.37
C HIS A 120 -15.35 -10.67 -8.94
N ASP A 121 -16.36 -10.51 -8.11
CA ASP A 121 -17.68 -10.06 -8.51
C ASP A 121 -17.70 -8.55 -8.76
N ALA A 122 -18.83 -8.06 -9.28
CA ALA A 122 -19.07 -6.64 -9.49
C ALA A 122 -19.08 -5.89 -8.16
N GLN A 123 -18.47 -4.70 -8.15
CA GLN A 123 -18.28 -3.89 -6.96
C GLN A 123 -19.12 -2.63 -7.01
N VAL A 124 -19.79 -2.34 -5.91
CA VAL A 124 -20.60 -1.13 -5.77
C VAL A 124 -19.67 0.09 -5.75
N PRO A 125 -19.93 1.13 -6.56
CA PRO A 125 -19.15 2.36 -6.51
C PRO A 125 -19.17 3.02 -5.13
N SER A 126 -18.03 3.54 -4.70
CA SER A 126 -17.99 4.39 -3.51
C SER A 126 -18.44 5.80 -3.88
N VAL A 127 -19.50 6.29 -3.25
CA VAL A 127 -20.03 7.65 -3.48
C VAL A 127 -19.39 8.62 -2.49
N VAL A 128 -18.83 9.71 -3.00
CA VAL A 128 -18.26 10.80 -2.20
C VAL A 128 -19.10 12.06 -2.39
N VAL A 129 -19.83 12.42 -1.34
CA VAL A 129 -20.70 13.60 -1.35
C VAL A 129 -19.87 14.88 -1.47
N LYS A 130 -20.40 15.89 -2.16
CA LYS A 130 -19.76 17.21 -2.30
C LYS A 130 -19.18 17.72 -0.97
N GLY A 131 -17.91 18.13 -0.98
CA GLY A 131 -17.23 18.71 0.17
C GLY A 131 -16.92 17.71 1.30
N SER A 132 -17.21 16.43 1.09
CA SER A 132 -16.88 15.36 2.05
C SER A 132 -15.63 14.59 1.62
N CYS A 133 -15.17 13.71 2.50
CA CYS A 133 -14.03 12.83 2.28
C CYS A 133 -14.42 11.39 2.59
N VAL A 134 -13.85 10.45 1.82
CA VAL A 134 -13.92 9.01 2.08
C VAL A 134 -12.52 8.47 2.36
N SER A 135 -12.43 7.47 3.23
CA SER A 135 -11.22 6.68 3.45
C SER A 135 -11.44 5.28 2.90
N GLU A 136 -10.59 4.88 1.96
CA GLU A 136 -10.70 3.61 1.23
C GLU A 136 -9.39 2.85 1.27
N SER A 137 -9.48 1.55 0.97
CA SER A 137 -8.34 0.67 0.79
C SER A 137 -8.46 -0.01 -0.56
N LEU A 138 -7.36 -0.15 -1.29
CA LEU A 138 -7.28 -0.85 -2.55
C LEU A 138 -6.35 -2.06 -2.39
N ALA A 139 -6.86 -3.26 -2.68
CA ALA A 139 -6.09 -4.49 -2.71
C ALA A 139 -6.24 -5.19 -4.08
N VAL A 140 -5.19 -5.88 -4.53
CA VAL A 140 -5.19 -6.53 -5.84
C VAL A 140 -5.90 -7.88 -5.77
N LYS A 141 -6.89 -8.12 -6.63
CA LYS A 141 -7.79 -9.29 -6.56
C LYS A 141 -7.04 -10.63 -6.57
N ASN A 142 -6.03 -10.76 -7.44
CA ASN A 142 -5.27 -12.00 -7.64
C ASN A 142 -4.15 -12.21 -6.61
N ARG A 143 -3.88 -11.20 -5.78
CA ARG A 143 -2.83 -11.19 -4.74
C ARG A 143 -3.38 -11.58 -3.37
N VAL A 144 -4.55 -12.20 -3.35
CA VAL A 144 -5.22 -12.68 -2.14
C VAL A 144 -5.65 -14.12 -2.36
N PHE A 145 -5.17 -15.02 -1.50
CA PHE A 145 -5.46 -16.44 -1.60
C PHE A 145 -5.66 -17.07 -0.23
N TYR A 146 -6.41 -18.18 -0.19
CA TYR A 146 -6.56 -18.95 1.03
C TYR A 146 -5.40 -19.95 1.15
N SER A 147 -4.52 -19.74 2.12
CA SER A 147 -3.46 -20.69 2.44
C SER A 147 -4.07 -21.86 3.23
N ARG A 148 -3.98 -23.07 2.66
CA ARG A 148 -4.43 -24.30 3.35
C ARG A 148 -3.55 -24.63 4.55
N ASP A 149 -2.25 -24.35 4.46
CA ASP A 149 -1.29 -24.62 5.53
C ASP A 149 -1.53 -23.70 6.73
N LEU A 150 -1.72 -22.40 6.49
CA LEU A 150 -2.00 -21.42 7.53
C LEU A 150 -3.48 -21.35 7.92
N LYS A 151 -4.36 -22.05 7.19
CA LYS A 151 -5.83 -22.04 7.33
C LYS A 151 -6.42 -20.64 7.39
N ARG A 152 -5.86 -19.70 6.64
CA ARG A 152 -6.29 -18.30 6.60
C ARG A 152 -6.10 -17.69 5.23
N TRP A 153 -6.81 -16.60 4.98
CA TRP A 153 -6.52 -15.71 3.86
C TRP A 153 -5.16 -15.05 4.06
N VAL A 154 -4.38 -15.03 2.99
CA VAL A 154 -3.06 -14.42 2.93
C VAL A 154 -3.11 -13.39 1.82
N PHE A 155 -2.58 -12.22 2.13
CA PHE A 155 -2.36 -11.16 1.18
C PHE A 155 -0.88 -11.16 0.83
N GLU A 156 -0.64 -11.10 -0.46
CA GLU A 156 0.68 -10.94 -1.01
C GLU A 156 1.17 -9.50 -0.84
N ASN A 157 2.47 -9.33 -0.62
CA ASN A 157 3.03 -7.98 -0.59
C ASN A 157 2.78 -7.27 -1.93
N LEU A 158 2.37 -6.01 -1.88
CA LEU A 158 2.10 -5.20 -3.05
C LEU A 158 3.40 -4.81 -3.74
N LEU A 159 4.37 -4.39 -2.95
CA LEU A 159 5.71 -3.98 -3.37
C LEU A 159 6.65 -5.18 -3.17
N ARG A 160 6.66 -6.09 -4.15
CA ARG A 160 7.53 -7.27 -4.19
C ARG A 160 8.80 -6.97 -4.97
N ASP A 161 9.80 -7.84 -4.79
CA ASP A 161 11.06 -7.79 -5.54
C ASP A 161 11.69 -6.40 -5.54
N ALA A 162 12.02 -5.93 -4.32
CA ALA A 162 12.50 -4.58 -4.05
C ALA A 162 13.64 -4.13 -4.97
N ASP A 163 14.50 -5.08 -5.34
CA ASP A 163 15.66 -4.88 -6.21
C ASP A 163 15.28 -4.53 -7.66
N LYS A 164 14.03 -4.76 -8.07
CA LYS A 164 13.54 -4.57 -9.44
C LYS A 164 12.42 -3.53 -9.53
N LEU A 165 11.84 -3.17 -8.39
CA LEU A 165 10.64 -2.35 -8.34
C LEU A 165 11.00 -0.87 -8.49
N THR A 166 10.79 -0.32 -9.68
CA THR A 166 11.12 1.09 -9.95
C THR A 166 9.90 2.01 -9.99
N GLN A 167 8.75 1.47 -10.41
CA GLN A 167 7.55 2.28 -10.64
C GLN A 167 6.28 1.44 -10.50
N ILE A 168 5.21 1.97 -9.93
CA ILE A 168 3.88 1.35 -9.92
C ILE A 168 2.85 2.35 -10.42
N LYS A 169 1.67 1.87 -10.86
CA LYS A 169 0.57 2.76 -11.28
C LYS A 169 -0.76 2.36 -10.67
N ILE A 170 -1.59 3.36 -10.40
CA ILE A 170 -2.97 3.15 -9.95
C ILE A 170 -3.87 3.95 -10.88
N LEU A 171 -4.82 3.27 -11.52
CA LEU A 171 -5.90 3.90 -12.26
C LEU A 171 -7.14 3.95 -11.37
N LEU A 172 -7.65 5.15 -11.10
CA LEU A 172 -8.92 5.38 -10.42
C LEU A 172 -9.90 6.10 -11.38
N PRO A 173 -10.90 5.40 -11.90
CA PRO A 173 -11.98 6.02 -12.66
C PRO A 173 -12.97 6.70 -11.71
N ILE A 174 -13.22 7.99 -11.93
CA ILE A 174 -14.15 8.81 -11.16
C ILE A 174 -15.28 9.29 -12.07
N GLU A 175 -16.51 8.95 -11.70
CA GLU A 175 -17.70 9.39 -12.40
C GLU A 175 -18.32 10.60 -11.68
N THR A 176 -18.42 11.71 -12.40
CA THR A 176 -19.04 12.94 -11.92
C THR A 176 -20.33 13.23 -12.71
N ALA A 177 -21.13 14.19 -12.25
CA ALA A 177 -22.27 14.68 -13.05
C ALA A 177 -21.85 15.23 -14.43
N GLY A 178 -20.59 15.68 -14.57
CA GLY A 178 -20.02 16.15 -15.83
C GLY A 178 -19.43 15.05 -16.71
N GLY A 179 -19.60 13.78 -16.34
CA GLY A 179 -19.05 12.62 -17.02
C GLY A 179 -17.87 11.99 -16.27
N ARG A 180 -17.29 10.97 -16.91
CA ARG A 180 -16.19 10.18 -16.39
C ARG A 180 -14.85 10.91 -16.54
N ARG A 181 -13.99 10.74 -15.54
CA ARG A 181 -12.58 11.12 -15.57
C ARG A 181 -11.72 10.02 -14.99
N ASP A 182 -10.70 9.65 -15.75
CA ASP A 182 -9.73 8.66 -15.33
C ASP A 182 -8.52 9.39 -14.72
N TYR A 183 -8.09 8.93 -13.55
CA TYR A 183 -6.88 9.40 -12.89
C TYR A 183 -5.86 8.27 -12.85
N LEU A 184 -4.81 8.39 -13.65
CA LEU A 184 -3.68 7.46 -13.64
C LEU A 184 -2.54 8.07 -12.81
N PHE A 185 -2.37 7.57 -11.60
CA PHE A 185 -1.30 7.95 -10.69
C PHE A 185 -0.06 7.08 -10.97
N VAL A 186 1.08 7.71 -11.19
CA VAL A 186 2.35 7.02 -11.46
C VAL A 186 3.32 7.30 -10.32
N PHE A 187 3.74 6.26 -9.62
CA PHE A 187 4.60 6.38 -8.45
C PHE A 187 5.98 5.77 -8.71
N SER A 188 7.03 6.41 -8.21
CA SER A 188 8.36 5.80 -8.10
C SER A 188 8.50 5.09 -6.75
N VAL A 189 9.33 4.04 -6.72
CA VAL A 189 9.62 3.26 -5.51
C VAL A 189 11.13 3.20 -5.33
N HIS A 190 11.61 3.49 -4.11
CA HIS A 190 13.02 3.55 -3.71
C HIS A 190 13.28 2.83 -2.40
#